data_AF-A0A9E0LY44-F1
#
_entry.id   AF-A0A9E0LY44-F1
#
_cell.length_a   1.000
_cell.length_b   1.000
_cell.length_c   1.000
_cell.angle_alpha   90.00
_cell.angle_beta   90.00
_cell.angle_gamma   90.00
#
_symmetry.space_group_name_H-M   'P 1'
#
loop_
_entity.id
_entity.type
_entity.pdbx_description
1 polymer ?
#
loop_
_entity_poly.entity_id
_entity_poly.type
_entity_poly.pdbx_seq_one_letter_code
_entity_poly.pdbx_strand_id
1 'polypeptide(L)'
;MYTRIPFVLLFASSVLWGPFWFSAILLLIGVALYRYFVEAPILMLLVDLLYGVPLDRFYGYTFVAFSFGMILLFLAEYIKKKSRFKTFYEKNIS
;
A
#
# COMPACT_ATOMS: atom_id res chain seq x y z
N MET A 1 13.83 -9.95 6.23
CA MET A 1 14.13 -8.52 5.93
C MET A 1 14.53 -8.25 4.46
N TYR A 2 15.33 -9.12 3.84
CA TYR A 2 15.84 -8.95 2.47
C TYR A 2 14.78 -8.89 1.36
N THR A 3 13.62 -9.52 1.53
CA THR A 3 12.54 -9.54 0.52
C THR A 3 11.69 -8.26 0.49
N ARG A 4 11.70 -7.47 1.56
CA ARG A 4 10.88 -6.26 1.69
C ARG A 4 11.38 -5.13 0.80
N ILE A 5 12.70 -4.91 0.77
CA ILE A 5 13.35 -3.86 -0.02
C ILE A 5 13.07 -4.00 -1.53
N PRO A 6 13.31 -5.16 -2.18
CA PRO A 6 13.02 -5.31 -3.60
C PRO A 6 11.53 -5.19 -3.91
N PHE A 7 10.65 -5.61 -2.99
CA PHE A 7 9.21 -5.43 -3.15
C PHE A 7 8.81 -3.95 -3.12
N VAL A 8 9.37 -3.15 -2.19
CA VAL A 8 9.15 -1.70 -2.13
C VAL A 8 9.67 -1.02 -3.39
N LEU A 9 10.85 -1.42 -3.89
CA LEU A 9 11.40 -0.89 -5.15
C LEU A 9 10.52 -1.22 -6.35
N LEU A 10 10.03 -2.46 -6.44
CA LEU A 10 9.06 -2.87 -7.46
C LEU A 10 7.79 -2.03 -7.37
N PHE A 11 7.27 -1.83 -6.17
CA PHE A 11 6.06 -1.04 -5.96
C PHE A 11 6.28 0.44 -6.33
N ALA A 12 7.41 1.03 -5.96
CA ALA A 12 7.77 2.38 -6.36
C ALA A 12 7.91 2.51 -7.90
N SER A 13 8.53 1.53 -8.56
CA SER A 13 8.61 1.49 -10.03
C SER A 13 7.23 1.38 -10.69
N SER A 14 6.32 0.60 -10.09
CA SER A 14 4.93 0.48 -10.53
C SER A 14 4.19 1.81 -10.38
N VAL A 15 4.45 2.55 -9.31
CA VAL A 15 3.86 3.88 -9.11
C VAL A 15 4.36 4.86 -10.17
N LEU A 16 5.63 4.84 -10.54
CA LEU A 16 6.21 5.81 -11.48
C LEU A 16 5.91 5.51 -12.97
N TRP A 17 5.88 4.22 -13.34
CA TRP A 17 5.82 3.81 -14.75
C TRP A 17 4.68 2.84 -15.05
N GLY A 18 4.05 2.27 -14.03
CA GLY A 18 3.00 1.28 -14.18
C GLY A 18 1.59 1.88 -14.22
N PRO A 19 0.60 1.13 -14.72
CA PRO A 19 -0.80 1.52 -14.62
C PRO A 19 -1.26 1.50 -13.15
N PHE A 20 -2.16 2.42 -12.78
CA PHE A 20 -2.61 2.58 -11.39
C PHE A 20 -3.16 1.28 -10.77
N TRP A 21 -3.85 0.45 -11.56
CA TRP A 21 -4.39 -0.83 -11.13
C TRP A 21 -3.30 -1.79 -10.63
N PHE A 22 -2.13 -1.78 -11.26
CA PHE A 22 -1.01 -2.63 -10.86
C PHE A 22 -0.50 -2.22 -9.48
N SER A 23 -0.36 -0.91 -9.25
CA SER A 23 0.00 -0.34 -7.94
C SER A 23 -1.03 -0.69 -6.85
N ALA A 24 -2.32 -0.72 -7.17
CA ALA A 24 -3.37 -1.13 -6.22
C ALA A 24 -3.24 -2.61 -5.81
N ILE A 25 -2.93 -3.50 -6.77
CA ILE A 25 -2.71 -4.93 -6.49
C ILE A 25 -1.46 -5.12 -5.63
N LEU A 26 -0.35 -4.44 -5.98
CA LEU A 26 0.88 -4.46 -5.19
C LEU A 26 0.66 -3.95 -3.76
N LEU A 27 -0.18 -2.93 -3.58
CA LEU A 27 -0.54 -2.46 -2.26
C LEU A 27 -1.25 -3.56 -1.45
N LEU A 28 -2.26 -4.22 -2.02
CA LEU A 28 -2.98 -5.30 -1.33
C LEU A 28 -2.06 -6.46 -0.97
N ILE A 29 -1.18 -6.86 -1.90
CA ILE A 29 -0.19 -7.93 -1.66
C ILE A 29 0.79 -7.51 -0.57
N GLY A 30 1.34 -6.29 -0.64
CA GLY A 30 2.31 -5.79 0.34
C GLY A 30 1.70 -5.67 1.73
N VAL A 31 0.49 -5.11 1.80
CA VAL A 31 -0.28 -5.00 3.04
C VAL A 31 -0.72 -6.37 3.55
N ALA A 32 -0.88 -7.40 2.72
CA ALA A 32 -1.15 -8.77 3.18
C ALA A 32 0.11 -9.49 3.68
N LEU A 33 1.23 -9.36 2.97
CA LEU A 33 2.47 -10.09 3.24
C LEU A 33 3.29 -9.49 4.39
N TYR A 34 3.41 -8.17 4.44
CA TYR A 34 4.26 -7.48 5.41
C TYR A 34 3.46 -6.92 6.58
N ARG A 35 4.05 -6.96 7.78
CA ARG A 35 3.48 -6.33 8.97
C ARG A 35 3.89 -4.87 9.02
N TYR A 36 2.93 -3.99 9.31
CA TYR A 36 3.12 -2.54 9.32
C TYR A 36 3.81 -2.05 8.03
N PHE A 37 3.21 -2.33 6.88
CA PHE A 37 3.70 -1.90 5.57
C PHE A 37 3.43 -0.41 5.33
N VAL A 38 4.01 0.44 6.18
CA VAL A 38 3.85 1.90 6.18
C VAL A 38 4.38 2.56 4.92
N GLU A 39 5.22 1.86 4.15
CA GLU A 39 5.72 2.31 2.85
C GLU A 39 4.58 2.42 1.83
N ALA A 40 3.49 1.64 1.97
CA ALA A 40 2.37 1.71 1.05
C ALA A 40 1.61 3.04 1.06
N PRO A 41 1.14 3.57 2.19
CA PRO A 41 0.50 4.87 2.21
C PRO A 41 1.48 5.98 1.76
N ILE A 42 2.78 5.89 2.09
CA ILE A 42 3.78 6.86 1.61
C ILE A 42 3.88 6.86 0.07
N LEU A 43 3.92 5.69 -0.54
CA LEU A 43 3.95 5.56 -2.00
C LEU A 43 2.61 5.99 -2.65
N MET A 44 1.48 5.77 -1.99
CA MET A 44 0.17 6.24 -2.44
C MET A 44 0.03 7.77 -2.35
N LEU A 45 0.69 8.40 -1.37
CA LEU A 45 0.81 9.86 -1.35
C LEU A 45 1.58 10.36 -2.58
N LEU A 46 2.63 9.63 -2.98
CA LEU A 46 3.37 9.94 -4.20
C LEU A 46 2.47 9.85 -5.45
N VAL A 47 1.56 8.86 -5.49
CA VAL A 47 0.56 8.73 -6.57
C VAL A 47 -0.35 9.95 -6.61
N ASP A 48 -0.91 10.37 -5.47
CA ASP A 48 -1.77 11.56 -5.41
C ASP A 48 -1.02 12.84 -5.82
N LEU A 49 0.28 12.95 -5.52
CA LEU A 49 1.10 14.10 -5.91
C LEU A 49 1.48 14.08 -7.40
N LEU A 50 1.74 12.91 -7.97
CA LEU A 50 2.19 12.74 -9.37
C LEU A 50 1.02 12.73 -10.37
N TYR A 51 -0.06 12.04 -10.02
CA TYR A 51 -1.20 11.80 -10.90
C TYR A 51 -2.46 12.54 -10.45
N GLY A 52 -2.29 13.53 -9.56
CA GLY A 52 -3.35 14.28 -8.88
C GLY A 52 -4.64 14.35 -9.68
N VAL A 53 -5.70 13.77 -9.11
CA VAL A 53 -6.97 13.68 -9.80
C VAL A 53 -7.53 15.09 -10.00
N PRO A 54 -8.05 15.44 -11.20
CA PRO A 54 -8.73 16.71 -11.40
C PRO A 54 -9.77 16.92 -10.28
N LEU A 55 -9.67 18.04 -9.56
CA LEU A 55 -10.48 18.33 -8.36
C LEU A 55 -11.99 18.15 -8.61
N ASP A 56 -12.42 18.34 -9.86
CA ASP A 56 -13.80 18.23 -10.31
C ASP A 56 -14.38 16.81 -10.20
N ARG A 57 -13.54 15.77 -10.18
CA ARG A 57 -14.03 14.36 -10.12
C ARG A 57 -14.24 13.81 -8.72
N PHE A 58 -13.64 14.43 -7.69
CA PHE A 58 -13.69 13.94 -6.30
C PHE A 58 -14.11 15.02 -5.31
N TYR A 59 -15.07 15.88 -5.67
CA TYR A 59 -15.61 16.91 -4.78
C TYR A 59 -14.52 17.83 -4.15
N GLY A 60 -13.42 18.07 -4.87
CA GLY A 60 -12.27 18.84 -4.37
C GLY A 60 -11.30 18.08 -3.46
N TYR A 61 -11.44 16.77 -3.29
CA TYR A 61 -10.55 15.97 -2.45
C TYR A 61 -9.28 15.53 -3.18
N THR A 62 -8.12 16.05 -2.74
CA THR A 62 -6.82 15.85 -3.42
C THR A 62 -6.12 14.54 -3.03
N PHE A 63 -6.33 14.03 -1.81
CA PHE A 63 -5.56 12.90 -1.25
C PHE A 63 -6.32 11.57 -1.24
N VAL A 64 -6.92 11.23 -2.38
CA VAL A 64 -7.80 10.04 -2.49
C VAL A 64 -7.01 8.75 -2.30
N ALA A 65 -5.92 8.55 -3.03
CA ALA A 65 -5.14 7.31 -3.00
C ALA A 65 -4.44 7.11 -1.64
N PHE A 66 -3.91 8.18 -1.07
CA PHE A 66 -3.33 8.19 0.28
C PHE A 66 -4.34 7.77 1.33
N SER A 67 -5.52 8.39 1.32
CA SER A 67 -6.59 8.07 2.28
C SER A 67 -7.04 6.62 2.16
N PHE A 68 -7.18 6.13 0.92
CA PHE A 68 -7.50 4.73 0.66
C PHE A 68 -6.41 3.78 1.15
N GLY A 69 -5.14 4.09 0.90
CA GLY A 69 -4.00 3.31 1.38
C GLY A 69 -3.92 3.24 2.90
N MET A 70 -4.22 4.34 3.59
CA MET A 70 -4.30 4.40 5.05
C MET A 70 -5.42 3.50 5.60
N ILE A 71 -6.63 3.60 5.03
CA ILE A 71 -7.76 2.75 5.43
C ILE A 71 -7.42 1.27 5.26
N LEU A 72 -6.82 0.90 4.12
CA LEU A 72 -6.41 -0.49 3.87
C LEU A 72 -5.36 -0.98 4.85
N LEU A 73 -4.37 -0.15 5.19
CA LEU A 73 -3.35 -0.52 6.17
C LEU A 73 -3.97 -0.79 7.54
N PHE A 74 -4.84 0.10 8.03
CA PHE A 74 -5.52 -0.10 9.31
C PHE A 74 -6.45 -1.31 9.30
N LEU A 75 -7.22 -1.48 8.23
CA LEU A 75 -8.16 -2.59 8.11
C LEU A 75 -7.42 -3.93 8.05
N ALA A 76 -6.34 -4.00 7.30
CA ALA A 76 -5.52 -5.21 7.22
C ALA A 76 -4.84 -5.51 8.55
N GLU A 77 -4.22 -4.53 9.21
CA GLU A 77 -3.62 -4.73 10.55
C GLU A 77 -4.68 -5.17 11.58
N TYR A 78 -5.89 -4.62 11.51
CA TYR A 78 -7.00 -5.05 12.36
C TYR A 78 -7.41 -6.51 12.10
N ILE A 79 -7.56 -6.89 10.83
CA ILE A 79 -7.88 -8.28 10.42
C ILE A 79 -6.77 -9.24 10.84
N LYS A 80 -5.51 -8.87 10.65
CA LYS A 80 -4.33 -9.65 11.05
C LYS A 80 -4.23 -9.84 12.55
N LYS A 81 -4.55 -8.80 13.33
CA LYS A 81 -4.55 -8.86 14.79
C LYS A 81 -5.68 -9.75 15.33
N LYS A 82 -6.83 -9.77 14.65
CA LYS A 82 -7.99 -10.58 15.04
C LYS A 82 -7.90 -12.03 14.57
N SER A 83 -7.25 -12.29 13.43
CA SER A 83 -7.07 -13.63 12.89
C SER A 83 -5.87 -14.33 13.54
N ARG A 84 -5.97 -15.63 13.78
CA ARG A 84 -4.90 -16.47 14.34
C ARG A 84 -3.71 -16.68 13.38
N PHE A 85 -3.54 -15.79 12.40
CA PHE A 85 -2.53 -15.84 11.34
C PHE A 85 -1.09 -15.62 11.83
N LYS A 86 -0.85 -15.60 13.14
CA LYS A 86 0.45 -15.37 13.78
C LYS A 86 1.60 -16.19 13.15
N THR A 87 1.32 -17.41 12.71
CA THR A 87 2.31 -18.37 12.19
C THR A 87 2.87 -18.03 10.80
N PHE A 88 2.09 -17.42 9.88
CA PHE A 88 2.60 -17.04 8.55
C PHE A 88 3.45 -15.76 8.59
N TYR A 89 3.24 -14.94 9.63
CA TYR A 89 3.91 -13.66 9.85
C TYR A 89 5.31 -13.82 10.43
N GLU A 90 5.49 -14.67 11.44
CA GLU A 90 6.81 -14.89 12.07
C GLU A 90 7.84 -15.45 11.07
N LYS A 91 7.40 -16.26 10.11
CA LYS A 91 8.27 -16.86 9.08
C LYS A 91 8.80 -15.88 8.03
N ASN A 92 8.12 -14.74 7.80
CA ASN A 92 8.59 -13.70 6.86
C ASN A 92 9.40 -12.59 7.56
N ILE A 93 9.59 -12.71 8.87
CA ILE A 93 10.38 -11.79 9.70
C ILE A 93 11.81 -12.33 9.91
N SER A 94 12.02 -13.66 9.88
CA SER A 94 13.36 -14.29 9.93
C SER A 94 14.12 -14.14 8.61
#